data_AF-A0A954T8V7-F1
#
_entry.id   AF-A0A954T8V7-F1
#
_cell.length_a   1.000
_cell.length_b   1.000
_cell.length_c   1.000
_cell.angle_alpha   90.00
_cell.angle_beta   90.00
_cell.angle_gamma   90.00
#
_symmetry.space_group_name_H-M   'P 1'
#
loop_
_entity.id
_entity.type
_entity.pdbx_description
1 polymer ?
#
loop_
_entity_poly.entity_id
_entity_poly.type
_entity_poly.pdbx_seq_one_letter_code
_entity_poly.pdbx_strand_id
1 'polypeptide(L)'
;DCVGTADPTRLADELNVVAICVNYLQSGRQASIEDPEPYDCGYLQALDALRALHFVFDRLQQTERPFHAGRIYATGGSGGGNVSLMCNKLAPTTFACIIDMCGMARLTDDIAYDLPGGSPLNARWSRNPESPNYLATDAQEIRFIGNPSHLSVMEEHGSTSRIVVVHGEDDAMCLPEDKREMVANMQTARLTVEPHWITTDDVDGTVFTTSGHSLGDRTAIVFQVAGKYLRPDSPDAIVRPGPTNFETRDVAVHYPTTNGEYVISYQQGYPTGRFQSRASTRN
;
A
#
# COMPACT_ATOMS: atom_id res chain seq x y z
N ASP A 1 3.87 -18.02 -8.59
CA ASP A 1 2.82 -17.20 -9.23
C ASP A 1 2.88 -15.78 -8.70
N CYS A 2 4.01 -15.10 -8.90
CA CYS A 2 4.28 -13.75 -8.39
C CYS A 2 4.38 -12.78 -9.55
N VAL A 3 3.36 -12.80 -10.39
CA VAL A 3 3.27 -11.96 -11.58
C VAL A 3 2.87 -10.55 -11.13
N GLY A 4 3.54 -9.52 -11.63
CA GLY A 4 3.18 -8.14 -11.32
C GLY A 4 4.02 -7.45 -10.23
N THR A 5 4.98 -8.14 -9.62
CA THR A 5 5.85 -7.60 -8.55
C THR A 5 7.31 -7.99 -8.74
N ALA A 6 8.19 -7.56 -7.83
CA ALA A 6 9.59 -7.94 -7.78
C ALA A 6 9.75 -9.45 -7.47
N ASP A 7 10.80 -10.06 -8.01
CA ASP A 7 11.07 -11.49 -7.87
C ASP A 7 11.40 -11.85 -6.41
N PRO A 8 10.55 -12.64 -5.71
CA PRO A 8 10.76 -12.95 -4.31
C PRO A 8 12.03 -13.77 -4.06
N THR A 9 12.49 -14.59 -5.02
CA THR A 9 13.73 -15.35 -4.86
C THR A 9 14.92 -14.41 -4.85
N ARG A 10 14.99 -13.48 -5.80
CA ARG A 10 16.06 -12.48 -5.84
C ARG A 10 16.05 -11.57 -4.61
N LEU A 11 14.87 -11.15 -4.16
CA LEU A 11 14.75 -10.36 -2.93
C LEU A 11 15.23 -11.14 -1.70
N ALA A 12 14.86 -12.41 -1.55
CA ALA A 12 15.31 -13.25 -0.44
C ALA A 12 16.83 -13.41 -0.43
N ASP A 13 17.42 -13.70 -1.60
CA ASP A 13 18.85 -13.93 -1.76
C ASP A 13 19.67 -12.66 -1.50
N GLU A 14 19.29 -11.54 -2.11
CA GLU A 14 20.08 -10.30 -2.03
C GLU A 14 19.88 -9.51 -0.74
N LEU A 15 18.69 -9.62 -0.12
CA LEU A 15 18.35 -8.83 1.07
C LEU A 15 18.44 -9.65 2.36
N ASN A 16 18.68 -10.96 2.29
CA ASN A 16 18.66 -11.86 3.44
C ASN A 16 17.34 -11.69 4.25
N VAL A 17 16.23 -11.97 3.58
CA VAL A 17 14.87 -11.88 4.13
C VAL A 17 14.06 -13.13 3.79
N VAL A 18 12.99 -13.35 4.53
CA VAL A 18 11.93 -14.29 4.12
C VAL A 18 11.01 -13.53 3.17
N ALA A 19 11.02 -13.89 1.88
CA ALA A 19 10.13 -13.30 0.89
C ALA A 19 8.79 -14.06 0.85
N ILE A 20 7.70 -13.32 0.93
CA ILE A 20 6.34 -13.85 0.78
C ILE A 20 5.64 -13.12 -0.36
N CYS A 21 4.79 -13.84 -1.07
CA CYS A 21 4.02 -13.36 -2.19
C CYS A 21 2.58 -13.82 -1.97
N VAL A 22 1.66 -12.87 -1.92
CA VAL A 22 0.31 -13.09 -1.39
C VAL A 22 -0.70 -12.93 -2.50
N ASN A 23 -1.47 -14.00 -2.75
CA ASN A 23 -2.71 -13.90 -3.51
C ASN A 23 -3.81 -13.46 -2.56
N TYR A 24 -4.06 -12.16 -2.47
CA TYR A 24 -5.15 -11.55 -1.72
C TYR A 24 -6.45 -11.52 -2.55
N LEU A 25 -7.56 -11.07 -1.96
CA LEU A 25 -8.82 -10.82 -2.66
C LEU A 25 -8.62 -10.15 -4.04
N GLN A 26 -9.26 -10.67 -5.08
CA GLN A 26 -9.14 -10.15 -6.46
C GLN A 26 -7.75 -10.31 -7.10
N SER A 27 -6.91 -11.23 -6.61
CA SER A 27 -5.69 -11.63 -7.33
C SER A 27 -6.01 -12.46 -8.58
N GLY A 28 -5.23 -12.26 -9.63
CA GLY A 28 -5.41 -12.94 -10.92
C GLY A 28 -6.41 -12.22 -11.84
N ARG A 29 -6.30 -12.49 -13.14
CA ARG A 29 -7.05 -11.78 -14.19
C ARG A 29 -8.56 -11.91 -14.03
N GLN A 30 -9.05 -13.13 -13.75
CA GLN A 30 -10.48 -13.39 -13.56
C GLN A 30 -11.05 -12.45 -12.49
N ALA A 31 -10.49 -12.50 -11.28
CA ALA A 31 -11.04 -11.77 -10.14
C ALA A 31 -10.76 -10.25 -10.16
N SER A 32 -9.68 -9.80 -10.80
CA SER A 32 -9.36 -8.36 -10.90
C SER A 32 -10.09 -7.65 -12.06
N ILE A 33 -10.24 -8.31 -13.21
CA ILE A 33 -10.64 -7.66 -14.47
C ILE A 33 -11.97 -8.18 -14.99
N GLU A 34 -12.21 -9.48 -14.94
CA GLU A 34 -13.32 -10.13 -15.66
C GLU A 34 -14.57 -10.30 -14.80
N ASP A 35 -14.38 -10.51 -13.50
CA ASP A 35 -15.46 -10.60 -12.53
C ASP A 35 -16.20 -9.26 -12.37
N PRO A 36 -17.54 -9.28 -12.22
CA PRO A 36 -18.36 -8.07 -12.22
C PRO A 36 -18.24 -7.25 -10.94
N GLU A 37 -17.67 -7.81 -9.88
CA GLU A 37 -17.54 -7.15 -8.59
C GLU A 37 -16.63 -5.91 -8.68
N PRO A 38 -16.94 -4.86 -7.90
CA PRO A 38 -16.09 -3.68 -7.85
C PRO A 38 -14.69 -4.01 -7.38
N TYR A 39 -13.68 -3.47 -8.06
CA TYR A 39 -12.30 -3.63 -7.64
C TYR A 39 -12.07 -2.89 -6.31
N ASP A 40 -11.51 -3.58 -5.34
CA ASP A 40 -11.44 -3.09 -3.96
C ASP A 40 -10.50 -1.89 -3.79
N CYS A 41 -9.52 -1.66 -4.66
CA CYS A 41 -8.57 -0.55 -4.53
C CYS A 41 -7.86 -0.50 -3.15
N GLY A 42 -7.41 -1.66 -2.68
CA GLY A 42 -6.42 -1.78 -1.62
C GLY A 42 -6.93 -2.05 -0.22
N TYR A 43 -8.16 -1.67 0.17
CA TYR A 43 -8.61 -1.77 1.56
C TYR A 43 -8.70 -3.21 2.08
N LEU A 44 -9.57 -4.04 1.50
CA LEU A 44 -9.70 -5.46 1.82
C LEU A 44 -8.46 -6.24 1.40
N GLN A 45 -7.86 -5.88 0.27
CA GLN A 45 -6.64 -6.51 -0.26
C GLN A 45 -5.46 -6.39 0.72
N ALA A 46 -5.27 -5.21 1.32
CA ALA A 46 -4.24 -4.98 2.33
C ALA A 46 -4.52 -5.70 3.64
N LEU A 47 -5.79 -5.85 4.04
CA LEU A 47 -6.14 -6.68 5.21
C LEU A 47 -5.72 -8.13 4.99
N ASP A 48 -5.94 -8.70 3.81
CA ASP A 48 -5.49 -10.06 3.48
C ASP A 48 -3.96 -10.17 3.43
N ALA A 49 -3.28 -9.20 2.81
CA ALA A 49 -1.83 -9.14 2.76
C ALA A 49 -1.21 -9.05 4.17
N LEU A 50 -1.76 -8.23 5.06
CA LEU A 50 -1.31 -8.11 6.44
C LEU A 50 -1.62 -9.36 7.27
N ARG A 51 -2.72 -10.07 7.02
CA ARG A 51 -3.01 -11.36 7.68
C ARG A 51 -2.01 -12.43 7.27
N ALA A 52 -1.65 -12.48 5.98
CA ALA A 52 -0.62 -13.38 5.50
C ALA A 52 0.75 -13.04 6.11
N LEU A 53 1.09 -11.76 6.19
CA LEU A 53 2.30 -11.29 6.88
C LEU A 53 2.29 -11.69 8.36
N HIS A 54 1.20 -11.45 9.08
CA HIS A 54 1.05 -11.85 10.48
C HIS A 54 1.26 -13.36 10.65
N PHE A 55 0.64 -14.18 9.80
CA PHE A 55 0.79 -15.63 9.88
C PHE A 55 2.27 -16.04 9.78
N VAL A 56 3.01 -15.49 8.82
CA VAL A 56 4.44 -15.82 8.67
C VAL A 56 5.28 -15.24 9.82
N PHE A 57 5.01 -14.00 10.23
CA PHE A 57 5.68 -13.34 11.35
C PHE A 57 5.52 -14.14 12.65
N ASP A 58 4.29 -14.50 13.01
CA ASP A 58 3.98 -15.29 14.22
C ASP A 58 4.66 -16.66 14.19
N ARG A 59 4.69 -17.32 13.03
CA ARG A 59 5.39 -18.61 12.89
C ARG A 59 6.90 -18.47 13.02
N LEU A 60 7.50 -17.40 12.48
CA LEU A 60 8.94 -17.13 12.63
C LEU A 60 9.30 -16.86 14.09
N GLN A 61 8.48 -16.08 14.81
CA GLN A 61 8.65 -15.81 16.24
C GLN A 61 8.59 -17.08 17.10
N GLN A 62 7.83 -18.09 16.67
CA GLN A 62 7.72 -19.39 17.35
C GLN A 62 8.87 -20.35 17.02
N THR A 63 9.77 -20.00 16.09
CA THR A 63 10.93 -20.84 15.76
C THR A 63 12.15 -20.45 16.59
N GLU A 64 13.09 -21.39 16.77
CA GLU A 64 14.40 -21.11 17.38
C GLU A 64 15.38 -20.40 16.41
N ARG A 65 14.95 -20.13 15.17
CA ARG A 65 15.82 -19.50 14.16
C ARG A 65 15.86 -17.99 14.39
N PRO A 66 17.05 -17.37 14.45
CA PRO A 66 17.15 -15.91 14.54
C PRO A 66 16.43 -15.24 13.36
N PHE A 67 15.54 -14.31 13.67
CA PHE A 67 14.80 -13.52 12.70
C PHE A 67 14.78 -12.06 13.15
N HIS A 68 15.05 -11.14 12.22
CA HIS A 68 15.09 -9.72 12.51
C HIS A 68 13.70 -9.08 12.36
N ALA A 69 12.91 -9.06 13.43
CA ALA A 69 11.54 -8.53 13.45
C ALA A 69 11.39 -7.04 13.07
N GLY A 70 12.47 -6.26 13.14
CA GLY A 70 12.48 -4.87 12.68
C GLY A 70 12.74 -4.66 11.18
N ARG A 71 13.03 -5.72 10.40
CA ARG A 71 13.33 -5.63 8.95
C ARG A 71 12.15 -6.18 8.13
N ILE A 72 11.03 -5.46 8.20
CA ILE A 72 9.81 -5.81 7.47
C ILE A 72 9.63 -4.81 6.34
N TYR A 73 9.51 -5.31 5.12
CA TYR A 73 9.40 -4.50 3.91
C TYR A 73 8.17 -4.92 3.10
N ALA A 74 7.59 -4.00 2.35
CA ALA A 74 6.59 -4.33 1.33
C ALA A 74 6.91 -3.64 0.01
N THR A 75 6.67 -4.34 -1.09
CA THR A 75 6.83 -3.78 -2.44
C THR A 75 5.80 -4.34 -3.40
N GLY A 76 5.40 -3.53 -4.36
CA GLY A 76 4.55 -3.98 -5.45
C GLY A 76 4.46 -2.97 -6.59
N GLY A 77 4.12 -3.46 -7.77
CA GLY A 77 3.84 -2.64 -8.94
C GLY A 77 2.35 -2.49 -9.21
N SER A 78 1.92 -1.34 -9.72
CA SER A 78 0.53 -1.06 -10.09
C SER A 78 -0.41 -1.37 -8.90
N GLY A 79 -1.40 -2.27 -9.07
CA GLY A 79 -2.26 -2.73 -7.97
C GLY A 79 -1.49 -3.16 -6.71
N GLY A 80 -0.34 -3.83 -6.85
CA GLY A 80 0.49 -4.23 -5.71
C GLY A 80 1.18 -3.05 -4.99
N GLY A 81 1.47 -1.96 -5.71
CA GLY A 81 2.00 -0.73 -5.12
C GLY A 81 0.95 -0.02 -4.25
N ASN A 82 -0.30 0.04 -4.74
CA ASN A 82 -1.45 0.52 -3.97
C ASN A 82 -1.67 -0.33 -2.71
N VAL A 83 -1.65 -1.66 -2.83
CA VAL A 83 -1.79 -2.56 -1.67
C VAL A 83 -0.63 -2.37 -0.68
N SER A 84 0.61 -2.20 -1.15
CA SER A 84 1.76 -1.95 -0.26
C SER A 84 1.62 -0.66 0.53
N LEU A 85 1.19 0.43 -0.12
CA LEU A 85 0.88 1.69 0.56
C LEU A 85 -0.27 1.55 1.54
N MET A 86 -1.33 0.83 1.17
CA MET A 86 -2.46 0.58 2.04
C MET A 86 -2.08 -0.29 3.24
N CYS A 87 -1.22 -1.29 3.08
CA CYS A 87 -0.67 -2.06 4.21
C CYS A 87 0.02 -1.14 5.22
N ASN A 88 0.84 -0.19 4.76
CA ASN A 88 1.49 0.78 5.64
C ASN A 88 0.49 1.71 6.33
N LYS A 89 -0.53 2.16 5.59
CA LYS A 89 -1.63 2.93 6.17
C LYS A 89 -2.32 2.11 7.26
N LEU A 90 -2.78 0.90 6.99
CA LEU A 90 -3.52 0.12 7.99
C LEU A 90 -2.64 -0.36 9.17
N ALA A 91 -1.31 -0.43 8.99
CA ALA A 91 -0.34 -0.91 9.97
C ALA A 91 0.86 0.08 10.12
N PRO A 92 0.64 1.28 10.67
CA PRO A 92 1.60 2.40 10.64
C PRO A 92 2.93 2.10 11.34
N THR A 93 2.97 1.16 12.29
CA THR A 93 4.18 0.82 13.06
C THR A 93 4.76 -0.54 12.69
N THR A 94 4.41 -1.09 11.52
CA THR A 94 4.81 -2.45 11.13
C THR A 94 5.99 -2.51 10.16
N PHE A 95 6.08 -1.59 9.21
CA PHE A 95 7.10 -1.65 8.15
C PHE A 95 8.32 -0.78 8.47
N ALA A 96 9.50 -1.22 8.02
CA ALA A 96 10.71 -0.40 7.98
C ALA A 96 10.78 0.40 6.66
N CYS A 97 10.37 -0.22 5.55
CA CYS A 97 10.36 0.41 4.24
C CYS A 97 9.21 -0.11 3.36
N ILE A 98 8.62 0.80 2.59
CA ILE A 98 7.60 0.54 1.56
C ILE A 98 8.17 1.00 0.22
N ILE A 99 8.02 0.18 -0.82
CA ILE A 99 8.42 0.52 -2.18
C ILE A 99 7.21 0.39 -3.08
N ASP A 100 6.61 1.53 -3.40
CA ASP A 100 5.50 1.65 -4.34
C ASP A 100 6.03 1.93 -5.74
N MET A 101 5.56 1.17 -6.73
CA MET A 101 5.88 1.37 -8.14
C MET A 101 4.58 1.55 -8.93
N CYS A 102 4.26 2.79 -9.32
CA CYS A 102 3.06 3.11 -10.10
C CYS A 102 1.72 2.69 -9.49
N GLY A 103 1.58 2.57 -8.17
CA GLY A 103 0.30 2.19 -7.55
C GLY A 103 -0.75 3.30 -7.59
N MET A 104 -2.04 2.97 -7.55
CA MET A 104 -3.08 4.00 -7.39
C MET A 104 -2.93 4.74 -6.05
N ALA A 105 -2.97 6.07 -6.07
CA ALA A 105 -2.90 6.90 -4.86
C ALA A 105 -4.27 7.11 -4.19
N ARG A 106 -5.35 7.01 -4.96
CA ARG A 106 -6.74 7.12 -4.50
C ARG A 106 -7.70 6.44 -5.48
N LEU A 107 -8.92 6.20 -5.01
CA LEU A 107 -10.06 5.84 -5.86
C LEU A 107 -10.81 7.12 -6.24
N THR A 108 -10.38 7.77 -7.32
CA THR A 108 -11.06 8.94 -7.90
C THR A 108 -12.38 8.54 -8.59
N ASP A 109 -13.22 9.53 -8.90
CA ASP A 109 -14.53 9.29 -9.54
C ASP A 109 -14.42 8.74 -10.96
N ASP A 110 -13.39 9.12 -11.72
CA ASP A 110 -13.13 8.55 -13.04
C ASP A 110 -12.78 7.07 -12.95
N ILE A 111 -11.91 6.69 -12.01
CA ILE A 111 -11.57 5.29 -11.74
C ILE A 111 -12.76 4.54 -11.15
N ALA A 112 -13.49 5.11 -10.19
CA ALA A 112 -14.57 4.42 -9.49
C ALA A 112 -15.75 4.09 -10.41
N TYR A 113 -16.11 5.03 -11.28
CA TYR A 113 -17.40 5.02 -11.98
C TYR A 113 -17.29 5.11 -13.50
N ASP A 114 -16.08 5.06 -14.07
CA ASP A 114 -15.83 5.22 -15.52
C ASP A 114 -16.31 6.58 -16.05
N LEU A 115 -16.02 7.63 -15.29
CA LEU A 115 -16.34 9.02 -15.64
C LEU A 115 -15.15 9.68 -16.33
N PRO A 116 -15.35 10.78 -17.09
CA PRO A 116 -14.24 11.55 -17.62
C PRO A 116 -13.33 12.09 -16.50
N GLY A 117 -12.03 11.80 -16.55
CA GLY A 117 -11.03 12.33 -15.61
C GLY A 117 -9.57 12.06 -15.94
N GLY A 118 -9.29 11.23 -16.96
CA GLY A 118 -7.96 11.02 -17.52
C GLY A 118 -7.48 9.58 -17.41
N SER A 119 -7.88 8.88 -16.35
CA SER A 119 -7.61 7.45 -16.23
C SER A 119 -8.58 6.63 -17.11
N PRO A 120 -8.10 5.60 -17.83
CA PRO A 120 -8.95 4.64 -18.53
C PRO A 120 -9.38 3.47 -17.61
N LEU A 121 -9.02 3.49 -16.33
CA LEU A 121 -9.35 2.44 -15.38
C LEU A 121 -10.84 2.52 -14.98
N ASN A 122 -11.43 1.36 -14.71
CA ASN A 122 -12.80 1.24 -14.21
C ASN A 122 -12.86 0.20 -13.08
N ALA A 123 -13.08 0.67 -11.86
CA ALA A 123 -13.21 -0.13 -10.65
C ALA A 123 -14.65 -0.62 -10.42
N ARG A 124 -15.60 -0.31 -11.31
CA ARG A 124 -16.96 -0.87 -11.39
C ARG A 124 -17.84 -0.58 -10.17
N TRP A 125 -17.55 0.49 -9.43
CA TRP A 125 -18.42 0.94 -8.35
C TRP A 125 -19.68 1.62 -8.89
N SER A 126 -20.72 1.69 -8.07
CA SER A 126 -21.98 2.34 -8.40
C SER A 126 -22.19 3.61 -7.57
N ARG A 127 -22.79 4.63 -8.20
CA ARG A 127 -23.29 5.83 -7.51
C ARG A 127 -24.71 5.68 -6.98
N ASN A 128 -25.41 4.59 -7.33
CA ASN A 128 -26.79 4.35 -6.88
C ASN A 128 -26.77 3.79 -5.45
N PRO A 129 -27.35 4.49 -4.44
CA PRO A 129 -27.40 4.01 -3.05
C PRO A 129 -28.15 2.69 -2.85
N GLU A 130 -29.01 2.31 -3.79
CA GLU A 130 -29.74 1.03 -3.76
C GLU A 130 -28.95 -0.13 -4.37
N SER A 131 -27.80 0.15 -5.00
CA SER A 131 -26.95 -0.87 -5.61
C SER A 131 -26.17 -1.66 -4.53
N PRO A 132 -26.01 -2.99 -4.67
CA PRO A 132 -25.08 -3.74 -3.82
C PRO A 132 -23.63 -3.28 -3.99
N ASN A 133 -23.31 -2.61 -5.11
CA ASN A 133 -21.99 -2.07 -5.44
C ASN A 133 -21.88 -0.57 -5.15
N TYR A 134 -22.76 0.00 -4.30
CA TYR A 134 -22.69 1.41 -3.96
C TYR A 134 -21.37 1.76 -3.25
N LEU A 135 -20.65 2.76 -3.76
CA LEU A 135 -19.48 3.31 -3.08
C LEU A 135 -19.90 4.48 -2.17
N ALA A 136 -19.98 4.21 -0.88
CA ALA A 136 -20.18 5.27 0.11
C ALA A 136 -18.98 6.23 0.14
N THR A 137 -19.23 7.51 0.44
CA THR A 137 -18.18 8.54 0.58
C THR A 137 -17.06 8.10 1.51
N ASP A 138 -17.39 7.54 2.68
CA ASP A 138 -16.41 7.04 3.64
C ASP A 138 -15.54 5.91 3.08
N ALA A 139 -16.12 5.04 2.23
CA ALA A 139 -15.40 3.97 1.56
C ALA A 139 -14.41 4.50 0.50
N GLN A 140 -14.71 5.63 -0.13
CA GLN A 140 -13.78 6.30 -1.03
C GLN A 140 -12.66 7.00 -0.24
N GLU A 141 -12.98 7.63 0.90
CA GLU A 141 -12.01 8.32 1.76
C GLU A 141 -10.95 7.38 2.34
N ILE A 142 -11.33 6.18 2.82
CA ILE A 142 -10.35 5.20 3.32
C ILE A 142 -9.39 4.74 2.21
N ARG A 143 -9.82 4.77 0.94
CA ARG A 143 -9.02 4.40 -0.24
C ARG A 143 -8.13 5.54 -0.74
N PHE A 144 -8.24 6.75 -0.20
CA PHE A 144 -7.27 7.81 -0.45
C PHE A 144 -6.05 7.62 0.47
N ILE A 145 -4.93 7.18 -0.10
CA ILE A 145 -3.67 6.96 0.62
C ILE A 145 -3.15 8.27 1.21
N GLY A 146 -3.20 9.35 0.43
CA GLY A 146 -2.74 10.69 0.81
C GLY A 146 -3.76 11.53 1.60
N ASN A 147 -4.82 10.95 2.17
CA ASN A 147 -5.83 11.71 2.91
C ASN A 147 -5.18 12.40 4.14
N PRO A 148 -5.22 13.74 4.26
CA PRO A 148 -4.53 14.46 5.33
C PRO A 148 -4.92 14.03 6.75
N SER A 149 -6.21 13.80 7.01
CA SER A 149 -6.69 13.34 8.33
C SER A 149 -6.18 11.95 8.67
N HIS A 150 -6.10 11.05 7.68
CA HIS A 150 -5.54 9.72 7.88
C HIS A 150 -4.02 9.74 8.08
N LEU A 151 -3.31 10.64 7.39
CA LEU A 151 -1.87 10.78 7.56
C LEU A 151 -1.51 11.35 8.95
N SER A 152 -2.33 12.25 9.51
CA SER A 152 -2.20 12.70 10.91
C SER A 152 -2.29 11.51 11.86
N VAL A 153 -3.27 10.63 11.68
CA VAL A 153 -3.40 9.39 12.47
C VAL A 153 -2.15 8.53 12.36
N MET A 154 -1.60 8.35 11.15
CA MET A 154 -0.36 7.58 10.98
C MET A 154 0.83 8.20 11.74
N GLU A 155 0.96 9.53 11.75
CA GLU A 155 2.01 10.23 12.50
C GLU A 155 1.80 10.11 14.01
N GLU A 156 0.57 10.31 14.50
CA GLU A 156 0.19 10.16 15.91
C GLU A 156 0.46 8.74 16.45
N HIS A 157 0.27 7.73 15.59
CA HIS A 157 0.62 6.34 15.90
C HIS A 157 2.13 6.05 15.82
N GLY A 158 2.97 7.01 15.44
CA GLY A 158 4.42 6.86 15.38
C GLY A 158 4.92 6.12 14.14
N SER A 159 4.28 6.32 12.98
CA SER A 159 4.75 5.75 11.72
C SER A 159 6.19 6.20 11.43
N THR A 160 7.09 5.22 11.29
CA THR A 160 8.53 5.43 11.03
C THR A 160 9.00 4.83 9.70
N SER A 161 8.10 4.20 8.94
CA SER A 161 8.38 3.62 7.63
C SER A 161 9.00 4.65 6.68
N ARG A 162 10.07 4.28 5.99
CA ARG A 162 10.52 5.00 4.79
C ARG A 162 9.68 4.58 3.59
N ILE A 163 8.99 5.51 2.96
CA ILE A 163 8.11 5.28 1.82
C ILE A 163 8.84 5.73 0.55
N VAL A 164 9.29 4.79 -0.27
CA VAL A 164 9.88 5.06 -1.58
C VAL A 164 8.77 4.97 -2.62
N VAL A 165 8.51 6.06 -3.33
CA VAL A 165 7.50 6.15 -4.39
C VAL A 165 8.22 6.24 -5.72
N VAL A 166 7.99 5.30 -6.62
CA VAL A 166 8.53 5.31 -7.99
C VAL A 166 7.37 5.45 -8.96
N HIS A 167 7.34 6.51 -9.75
CA HIS A 167 6.21 6.81 -10.62
C HIS A 167 6.66 7.41 -11.94
N GLY A 168 6.05 6.97 -13.04
CA GLY A 168 6.34 7.47 -14.38
C GLY A 168 5.66 8.82 -14.63
N GLU A 169 6.37 9.78 -15.20
CA GLU A 169 5.83 11.11 -15.54
C GLU A 169 4.79 11.06 -16.67
N ASP A 170 4.81 10.00 -17.49
CA ASP A 170 3.88 9.78 -18.60
C ASP A 170 2.83 8.69 -18.28
N ASP A 171 2.61 8.38 -16.99
CA ASP A 171 1.64 7.35 -16.56
C ASP A 171 0.18 7.81 -16.82
N ALA A 172 -0.41 7.32 -17.90
CA ALA A 172 -1.82 7.59 -18.23
C ALA A 172 -2.82 6.68 -17.50
N MET A 173 -2.37 5.70 -16.71
CA MET A 173 -3.25 4.78 -15.97
C MET A 173 -3.48 5.28 -14.55
N CYS A 174 -2.39 5.52 -13.83
CA CYS A 174 -2.36 6.11 -12.49
C CYS A 174 -1.74 7.49 -12.61
N LEU A 175 -2.55 8.54 -12.59
CA LEU A 175 -2.12 9.88 -12.97
C LEU A 175 -1.02 10.42 -12.04
N PRO A 176 0.07 11.01 -12.57
CA PRO A 176 1.16 11.57 -11.77
C PRO A 176 0.70 12.65 -10.79
N GLU A 177 -0.33 13.40 -11.13
CA GLU A 177 -0.90 14.47 -10.30
C GLU A 177 -1.43 13.93 -8.97
N ASP A 178 -2.14 12.79 -9.00
CA ASP A 178 -2.65 12.13 -7.79
C ASP A 178 -1.50 11.68 -6.88
N LYS A 179 -0.39 11.25 -7.47
CA LYS A 179 0.82 10.86 -6.73
C LYS A 179 1.55 12.04 -6.13
N ARG A 180 1.68 13.14 -6.87
CA ARG A 180 2.30 14.37 -6.35
C ARG A 180 1.49 14.92 -5.19
N GLU A 181 0.15 14.90 -5.28
CA GLU A 181 -0.74 15.26 -4.16
C GLU A 181 -0.51 14.33 -2.95
N MET A 182 -0.48 13.01 -3.17
CA MET A 182 -0.21 12.03 -2.10
C MET A 182 1.13 12.29 -1.42
N VAL A 183 2.21 12.49 -2.18
CA VAL A 183 3.55 12.77 -1.65
C VAL A 183 3.59 14.09 -0.89
N ALA A 184 3.00 15.16 -1.43
CA ALA A 184 2.93 16.46 -0.77
C ALA A 184 2.17 16.39 0.57
N ASN A 185 1.07 15.62 0.62
CA ASN A 185 0.32 15.41 1.85
C ASN A 185 1.12 14.58 2.87
N MET A 186 1.84 13.53 2.44
CA MET A 186 2.74 12.75 3.31
C MET A 186 3.86 13.62 3.91
N GLN A 187 4.48 14.47 3.10
CA GLN A 187 5.49 15.43 3.56
C GLN A 187 4.92 16.43 4.57
N THR A 188 3.73 16.95 4.30
CA THR A 188 3.01 17.87 5.21
C THR A 188 2.71 17.20 6.55
N ALA A 189 2.35 15.92 6.54
CA ALA A 189 2.14 15.10 7.74
C ALA A 189 3.44 14.61 8.40
N ARG A 190 4.61 15.07 7.93
CA ARG A 190 5.94 14.71 8.47
C ARG A 190 6.27 13.20 8.38
N LEU A 191 5.64 12.47 7.46
CA LEU A 191 6.05 11.10 7.14
C LEU A 191 7.32 11.10 6.27
N THR A 192 8.12 10.04 6.40
CA THR A 192 9.37 9.90 5.62
C THR A 192 9.05 9.33 4.23
N VAL A 193 8.98 10.20 3.22
CA VAL A 193 8.70 9.83 1.83
C VAL A 193 9.81 10.30 0.88
N GLU A 194 10.22 9.42 -0.04
CA GLU A 194 11.25 9.65 -1.06
C GLU A 194 10.65 9.36 -2.45
N PRO A 195 10.26 10.40 -3.21
CA PRO A 195 9.73 10.22 -4.56
C PRO A 195 10.83 10.11 -5.62
N HIS A 196 10.63 9.22 -6.58
CA HIS A 196 11.39 9.05 -7.82
C HIS A 196 10.43 9.20 -9.00
N TRP A 197 10.51 10.35 -9.68
CA TRP A 197 9.72 10.66 -10.86
C TRP A 197 10.53 10.26 -12.10
N ILE A 198 10.06 9.23 -12.80
CA ILE A 198 10.77 8.65 -13.94
C ILE A 198 10.36 9.37 -15.21
N THR A 199 11.31 10.11 -15.77
CA THR A 199 11.18 10.84 -17.04
C THR A 199 11.72 9.99 -18.19
N THR A 200 11.57 10.48 -19.43
CA THR A 200 12.19 9.85 -20.60
C THR A 200 13.72 9.79 -20.51
N ASP A 201 14.35 10.71 -19.77
CA ASP A 201 15.81 10.75 -19.62
C ASP A 201 16.33 9.64 -18.68
N ASP A 202 15.46 9.09 -17.83
CA ASP A 202 15.77 7.99 -16.92
C ASP A 202 15.61 6.60 -17.59
N VAL A 203 15.06 6.55 -18.81
CA VAL A 203 14.81 5.29 -19.54
C VAL A 203 16.11 4.71 -20.08
N ASP A 204 16.62 3.68 -19.42
CA ASP A 204 17.86 2.99 -19.76
C ASP A 204 17.65 1.70 -20.59
N GLY A 205 16.40 1.29 -20.81
CA GLY A 205 16.02 0.09 -21.56
C GLY A 205 16.25 -1.23 -20.82
N THR A 206 16.65 -1.17 -19.55
CA THR A 206 16.96 -2.33 -18.71
C THR A 206 16.21 -2.31 -17.38
N VAL A 207 16.49 -1.34 -16.51
CA VAL A 207 15.77 -1.13 -15.25
C VAL A 207 14.49 -0.38 -15.55
N PHE A 208 14.61 0.76 -16.23
CA PHE A 208 13.48 1.56 -16.68
C PHE A 208 13.35 1.42 -18.20
N THR A 209 12.25 0.83 -18.65
CA THR A 209 11.96 0.64 -20.08
C THR A 209 10.98 1.69 -20.60
N THR A 210 10.22 2.36 -19.72
CA THR A 210 9.31 3.45 -20.07
C THR A 210 9.18 4.44 -18.91
N SER A 211 8.79 5.68 -19.21
CA SER A 211 8.29 6.68 -18.26
C SER A 211 6.76 6.60 -18.05
N GLY A 212 6.11 5.57 -18.59
CA GLY A 212 4.67 5.31 -18.42
C GLY A 212 4.37 4.34 -17.27
N HIS A 213 3.17 3.73 -17.28
CA HIS A 213 2.70 2.89 -16.17
C HIS A 213 3.57 1.63 -15.91
N SER A 214 4.09 1.02 -16.97
CA SER A 214 4.93 -0.18 -16.86
C SER A 214 6.40 0.21 -16.87
N LEU A 215 6.90 0.60 -15.69
CA LEU A 215 8.23 1.19 -15.53
C LEU A 215 9.38 0.31 -16.05
N GLY A 216 9.32 -1.01 -15.90
CA GLY A 216 10.37 -1.93 -16.36
C GLY A 216 10.56 -3.12 -15.41
N ASP A 217 11.82 -3.52 -15.18
CA ASP A 217 12.16 -4.61 -14.26
C ASP A 217 11.96 -4.16 -12.80
N ARG A 218 10.82 -4.52 -12.23
CA ARG A 218 10.44 -4.20 -10.84
C ARG A 218 11.45 -4.67 -9.80
N THR A 219 12.17 -5.77 -10.05
CA THR A 219 13.20 -6.25 -9.11
C THR A 219 14.42 -5.34 -9.16
N ALA A 220 14.88 -5.01 -10.37
CA ALA A 220 16.01 -4.10 -10.56
C ALA A 220 15.68 -2.69 -10.02
N ILE A 221 14.44 -2.21 -10.23
CA ILE A 221 13.95 -0.95 -9.68
C ILE A 221 14.09 -0.94 -8.16
N VAL A 222 13.58 -1.97 -7.45
CA VAL A 222 13.69 -2.06 -5.98
C VAL A 222 15.15 -1.95 -5.53
N PHE A 223 16.06 -2.67 -6.18
CA PHE A 223 17.48 -2.61 -5.82
C PHE A 223 18.11 -1.25 -6.12
N GLN A 224 17.76 -0.61 -7.22
CA GLN A 224 18.29 0.70 -7.60
C GLN A 224 17.81 1.81 -6.66
N VAL A 225 16.51 1.87 -6.35
CA VAL A 225 15.94 2.99 -5.59
C VAL A 225 16.00 2.80 -4.08
N ALA A 226 15.85 1.56 -3.60
CA ALA A 226 15.72 1.26 -2.18
C ALA A 226 16.81 0.33 -1.64
N GLY A 227 17.66 -0.27 -2.49
CA GLY A 227 18.64 -1.30 -2.07
C GLY A 227 19.53 -0.86 -0.90
N LYS A 228 19.93 0.41 -0.85
CA LYS A 228 20.71 0.99 0.26
C LYS A 228 19.99 0.93 1.62
N TYR A 229 18.66 0.91 1.66
CA TYR A 229 17.88 0.80 2.90
C TYR A 229 17.60 -0.66 3.29
N LEU A 230 17.62 -1.57 2.32
CA LEU A 230 17.14 -2.94 2.48
C LEU A 230 18.27 -3.94 2.77
N ARG A 231 19.45 -3.73 2.17
CA ARG A 231 20.61 -4.62 2.33
C ARG A 231 21.14 -4.57 3.77
N PRO A 232 21.37 -5.72 4.43
CA PRO A 232 21.71 -5.78 5.85
C PRO A 232 23.10 -5.22 6.18
N ASP A 233 24.01 -5.20 5.22
CA ASP A 233 25.38 -4.70 5.31
C ASP A 233 25.53 -3.24 4.87
N SER A 234 24.44 -2.61 4.43
CA SER A 234 24.45 -1.21 4.04
C SER A 234 24.59 -0.30 5.27
N PRO A 235 25.40 0.77 5.20
CA PRO A 235 25.45 1.79 6.26
C PRO A 235 24.11 2.54 6.43
N ASP A 236 23.27 2.53 5.38
CA ASP A 236 21.94 3.16 5.37
C ASP A 236 20.81 2.17 5.68
N ALA A 237 21.14 0.93 6.09
CA ALA A 237 20.15 -0.11 6.35
C ALA A 237 19.11 0.36 7.39
N ILE A 238 17.83 0.27 7.03
CA ILE A 238 16.75 0.72 7.90
C ILE A 238 16.19 -0.47 8.67
N VAL A 239 16.10 -0.24 9.98
CA VAL A 239 15.44 -1.12 10.93
C VAL A 239 14.36 -0.31 11.63
N ARG A 240 13.15 -0.86 11.65
CA ARG A 240 12.02 -0.26 12.35
C ARG A 240 12.26 -0.29 13.87
N PRO A 241 12.01 0.82 14.59
CA PRO A 241 12.07 0.85 16.05
C PRO A 241 10.79 0.29 16.70
N GLY A 242 10.93 -0.35 17.86
CA GLY A 242 9.81 -0.75 18.72
C GLY A 242 9.00 -1.97 18.24
N PRO A 243 7.81 -2.22 18.78
CA PRO A 243 6.92 -3.33 18.37
C PRO A 243 6.08 -3.01 17.13
N THR A 244 5.76 -4.03 16.33
CA THR A 244 4.80 -3.98 15.22
C THR A 244 3.36 -3.82 15.73
N ASN A 245 2.42 -3.45 14.85
CA ASN A 245 0.99 -3.47 15.19
C ASN A 245 0.50 -4.87 15.61
N PHE A 246 1.13 -5.95 15.12
CA PHE A 246 0.82 -7.32 15.53
C PHE A 246 1.25 -7.62 16.96
N GLU A 247 2.38 -7.06 17.39
CA GLU A 247 2.97 -7.30 18.71
C GLU A 247 2.33 -6.43 19.80
N THR A 248 1.96 -5.19 19.48
CA THR A 248 1.25 -4.35 20.47
C THR A 248 -0.09 -4.94 20.84
N ARG A 249 -0.73 -5.70 19.92
CA ARG A 249 -2.04 -6.36 20.10
C ARG A 249 -3.16 -5.42 20.62
N ASP A 250 -2.92 -4.11 20.59
CA ASP A 250 -3.78 -3.08 21.17
C ASP A 250 -3.54 -1.68 20.57
N VAL A 251 -4.52 -0.81 20.81
CA VAL A 251 -4.90 0.46 20.16
C VAL A 251 -5.29 0.24 18.70
N ALA A 252 -6.59 0.10 18.47
CA ALA A 252 -7.12 0.14 17.11
C ALA A 252 -6.69 1.45 16.44
N VAL A 253 -6.42 1.40 15.15
CA VAL A 253 -6.12 2.61 14.38
C VAL A 253 -7.44 3.15 13.84
N HIS A 254 -7.75 4.39 14.20
CA HIS A 254 -9.02 5.05 13.93
C HIS A 254 -8.85 6.06 12.79
N TYR A 255 -9.39 5.75 11.62
CA TYR A 255 -9.32 6.60 10.43
C TYR A 255 -10.62 7.39 10.28
N PRO A 256 -10.65 8.68 10.68
CA PRO A 256 -11.87 9.47 10.63
C PRO A 256 -12.29 9.75 9.20
N THR A 257 -13.59 9.62 8.94
CA THR A 257 -14.21 9.93 7.65
C THR A 257 -15.38 10.88 7.84
N THR A 258 -15.99 11.35 6.74
CA THR A 258 -17.10 12.31 6.78
C THR A 258 -18.25 11.88 7.70
N ASN A 259 -18.70 10.62 7.62
CA ASN A 259 -19.86 10.12 8.34
C ASN A 259 -19.51 9.15 9.48
N GLY A 260 -18.24 8.94 9.79
CA GLY A 260 -17.83 7.93 10.76
C GLY A 260 -16.32 7.76 10.85
N GLU A 261 -15.89 6.52 10.97
CA GLU A 261 -14.48 6.14 10.96
C GLU A 261 -14.29 4.68 10.54
N TYR A 262 -13.12 4.39 9.97
CA TYR A 262 -12.64 3.03 9.80
C TYR A 262 -11.74 2.63 10.96
N VAL A 263 -12.08 1.54 11.62
CA VAL A 263 -11.33 1.02 12.78
C VAL A 263 -10.58 -0.23 12.38
N ILE A 264 -9.25 -0.19 12.49
CA ILE A 264 -8.36 -1.33 12.25
C ILE A 264 -7.87 -1.89 13.58
N SER A 265 -8.36 -3.08 13.95
CA SER A 265 -8.02 -3.73 15.22
C SER A 265 -7.08 -4.90 15.03
N TYR A 266 -6.09 -5.00 15.93
CA TYR A 266 -5.08 -6.07 16.00
C TYR A 266 -5.25 -6.96 17.23
N GLN A 267 -6.41 -6.90 17.90
CA GLN A 267 -6.66 -7.59 19.18
C GLN A 267 -6.44 -9.12 19.10
N GLN A 268 -6.64 -9.69 17.92
CA GLN A 268 -6.48 -11.12 17.66
C GLN A 268 -5.08 -11.48 17.12
N GLY A 269 -4.14 -10.54 17.13
CA GLY A 269 -2.80 -10.65 16.53
C GLY A 269 -2.77 -10.24 15.05
N TYR A 270 -3.86 -10.44 14.32
CA TYR A 270 -4.02 -10.04 12.91
C TYR A 270 -5.02 -8.89 12.73
N PRO A 271 -4.97 -8.14 11.61
CA PRO A 271 -5.86 -7.01 11.40
C PRO A 271 -7.27 -7.44 11.03
N THR A 272 -8.22 -6.73 11.63
CA THR A 272 -9.64 -6.71 11.26
C THR A 272 -10.05 -5.27 11.04
N GLY A 273 -10.77 -5.01 9.95
CA GLY A 273 -11.27 -3.69 9.61
C GLY A 273 -12.78 -3.64 9.72
N ARG A 274 -13.33 -2.52 10.22
CA ARG A 274 -14.77 -2.25 10.21
C ARG A 274 -15.02 -0.75 10.08
N PHE A 275 -16.16 -0.39 9.51
CA PHE A 275 -16.67 0.98 9.56
C PHE A 275 -17.53 1.17 10.81
N GLN A 276 -17.40 2.31 11.49
CA GLN A 276 -18.25 2.74 12.59
C GLN A 276 -18.90 4.07 12.21
N SER A 277 -20.21 4.06 12.00
CA SER A 277 -20.96 5.29 11.71
C SER A 277 -20.94 6.22 12.93
N ARG A 278 -20.75 7.52 12.73
CA ARG A 278 -20.98 8.52 13.76
C ARG A 278 -22.45 8.43 14.15
N ALA A 279 -22.74 8.02 15.38
CA ALA A 279 -24.11 7.92 15.86
C ALA A 279 -24.82 9.24 15.60
N SER A 280 -25.96 9.22 14.91
CA SER A 280 -26.81 10.40 14.84
C SER A 280 -27.24 10.70 16.26
N THR A 281 -26.75 11.82 16.81
CA THR A 281 -27.37 12.44 17.98
C THR A 281 -28.79 12.77 17.56
N ARG A 282 -29.72 11.84 17.83
CA ARG A 282 -31.15 12.14 17.81
C ARG A 282 -31.34 13.12 18.98
N ASN A 283 -31.42 14.40 18.65
CA ASN A 283 -32.01 15.40 19.53
C ASN A 283 -33.49 15.07 19.76
#